data_AF-A0A7W0F1X4-F1
#
_entry.id   AF-A0A7W0F1X4-F1
#
_cell.length_a   1.000
_cell.length_b   1.000
_cell.length_c   1.000
_cell.angle_alpha   90.00
_cell.angle_beta   90.00
_cell.angle_gamma   90.00
#
_symmetry.space_group_name_H-M   'P 1'
#
loop_
_entity.id
_entity.type
_entity.pdbx_description
1 polymer ?
#
loop_
_entity_poly.entity_id
_entity_poly.type
_entity_poly.pdbx_seq_one_letter_code
_entity_poly.pdbx_strand_id
1 'polypeptide(L)'
;MKQVKTSKEEISNPVENGEKLSPNGSKSVVDLQGSLRDFVLPIVEFLGILVPGVVFIFALIPAIIVPTVNVLRIIEGMQPKLPINSEYLLTIVLSPSVGTILLLAIFSYVFGHMFFRQDPKIPDQQSFKKVNKAEIFKEEGPVRMCEAEIEYNKTKKPKIPADEHNLEFPYRYLHEYLNDRGMKHLADIVPWEGNNPKSYSKRTKHFINVIKVRLEFLFPYQFLRIQRNEAHVRLMSSIWYASKSLISASIIGCIIGVLCIVAHMYVSKSSWPIPYIGSLVLPVSVLALAVYSKRNIESFLHYQRIREVVFILEAAYFAKKIKPEYDFYEQSLVIQNKN
;
A
#
# COMPACT_ATOMS: atom_id res chain seq x y z
N MET A 1 62.80 2.91 -8.33
CA MET A 1 62.18 2.32 -9.53
C MET A 1 62.27 0.80 -9.43
N LYS A 2 61.17 0.12 -9.07
CA LYS A 2 61.09 -1.34 -8.98
C LYS A 2 60.35 -1.86 -10.22
N GLN A 3 61.02 -2.66 -11.04
CA GLN A 3 60.44 -3.33 -12.19
C GLN A 3 59.52 -4.48 -11.72
N VAL A 4 58.25 -4.38 -12.05
CA VAL A 4 57.25 -5.45 -11.84
C VAL A 4 57.22 -6.30 -13.10
N LYS A 5 57.64 -7.57 -12.98
CA LYS A 5 57.53 -8.60 -14.01
C LYS A 5 56.06 -8.99 -14.17
N THR A 6 55.53 -8.83 -15.37
CA THR A 6 54.24 -9.35 -15.81
C THR A 6 54.39 -10.80 -16.26
N SER A 7 53.85 -11.74 -15.48
CA SER A 7 53.64 -13.13 -15.88
C SER A 7 52.41 -13.21 -16.78
N LYS A 8 52.61 -13.57 -18.04
CA LYS A 8 51.55 -14.00 -18.96
C LYS A 8 51.10 -15.40 -18.53
N GLU A 9 49.94 -15.49 -17.89
CA GLU A 9 49.21 -16.75 -17.76
C GLU A 9 48.46 -17.03 -19.07
N GLU A 10 48.83 -18.14 -19.72
CA GLU A 10 48.06 -18.74 -20.80
C GLU A 10 46.74 -19.26 -20.24
N ILE A 11 45.65 -18.57 -20.60
CA ILE A 11 44.29 -19.04 -20.34
C ILE A 11 44.01 -20.15 -21.36
N SER A 12 44.10 -21.39 -20.89
CA SER A 12 43.65 -22.58 -21.62
C SER A 12 42.15 -22.48 -21.88
N ASN A 13 41.77 -22.46 -23.17
CA ASN A 13 40.38 -22.49 -23.60
C ASN A 13 39.66 -23.71 -23.00
N PRO A 14 38.53 -23.52 -22.28
CA PRO A 14 37.72 -24.64 -21.83
C PRO A 14 37.09 -25.31 -23.05
N VAL A 15 37.34 -26.61 -23.18
CA VAL A 15 36.75 -27.50 -24.18
C VAL A 15 35.22 -27.43 -24.03
N GLU A 16 34.55 -26.87 -25.04
CA GLU A 16 33.10 -26.92 -25.22
C GLU A 16 32.67 -28.39 -25.44
N ASN A 17 32.46 -29.11 -24.34
CA ASN A 17 31.68 -30.33 -24.36
C ASN A 17 30.21 -29.93 -24.51
N GLY A 18 29.76 -29.86 -25.76
CA GLY A 18 28.36 -29.68 -26.13
C GLY A 18 27.52 -30.88 -25.71
N GLU A 19 27.16 -30.95 -24.42
CA GLU A 19 26.02 -31.74 -23.98
C GLU A 19 24.77 -31.16 -24.66
N LYS A 20 24.28 -31.88 -25.68
CA LYS A 20 22.97 -31.65 -26.29
C LYS A 20 21.90 -31.89 -25.23
N LEU A 21 21.60 -30.86 -24.44
CA LEU A 21 20.45 -30.81 -23.54
C LEU A 21 19.20 -31.14 -24.36
N SER A 22 18.60 -32.29 -24.04
CA SER A 22 17.42 -32.80 -24.72
C SER A 22 16.28 -31.76 -24.67
N PRO A 23 15.78 -31.28 -25.82
CA PRO A 23 14.83 -30.16 -25.91
C PRO A 23 13.42 -30.47 -25.35
N ASN A 24 13.18 -31.70 -24.87
CA ASN A 24 11.86 -32.11 -24.37
C ASN A 24 11.62 -31.76 -22.89
N GLY A 25 12.65 -31.38 -22.12
CA GLY A 25 12.48 -31.04 -20.69
C GLY A 25 11.94 -29.63 -20.41
N SER A 26 12.25 -28.65 -21.25
CA SER A 26 12.02 -27.23 -20.93
C SER A 26 10.57 -26.76 -21.09
N LYS A 27 9.77 -27.40 -21.96
CA LYS A 27 8.36 -27.01 -22.17
C LYS A 27 7.50 -27.22 -20.91
N SER A 28 7.70 -28.35 -20.22
CA SER A 28 6.90 -28.72 -19.04
C SER A 28 7.02 -27.71 -17.88
N VAL A 29 8.19 -27.11 -17.69
CA VAL A 29 8.45 -26.17 -16.59
C VAL A 29 7.82 -24.81 -16.87
N VAL A 30 7.87 -24.34 -18.13
CA VAL A 30 7.27 -23.06 -18.53
C VAL A 30 5.74 -23.13 -18.44
N ASP A 31 5.13 -24.24 -18.86
CA ASP A 31 3.68 -24.43 -18.82
C ASP A 31 3.15 -24.48 -17.39
N LEU A 32 3.84 -25.19 -16.48
CA LEU A 32 3.46 -25.27 -15.07
C LEU A 32 3.55 -23.90 -14.38
N GLN A 33 4.56 -23.10 -14.71
CA GLN A 33 4.74 -21.76 -14.15
C GLN A 33 3.68 -20.77 -14.64
N GLY A 34 3.30 -20.84 -15.92
CA GLY A 34 2.19 -20.07 -16.46
C GLY A 34 0.89 -20.38 -15.72
N SER A 35 0.58 -21.67 -15.54
CA SER A 35 -0.61 -22.11 -14.81
C SER A 35 -0.63 -21.62 -13.36
N LEU A 36 0.50 -21.68 -12.65
CA LEU A 36 0.59 -21.16 -11.27
C LEU A 36 0.38 -19.64 -11.21
N ARG A 37 0.87 -18.88 -12.19
CA ARG A 37 0.66 -17.43 -12.26
C ARG A 37 -0.82 -17.09 -12.40
N ASP A 38 -1.51 -17.77 -13.31
CA ASP A 38 -2.93 -17.54 -13.58
C ASP A 38 -3.82 -17.89 -12.37
N PHE A 39 -3.34 -18.78 -11.50
CA PHE A 39 -4.02 -19.14 -10.26
C PHE A 39 -3.68 -18.23 -9.07
N VAL A 40 -2.41 -17.91 -8.87
CA VAL A 40 -1.95 -17.14 -7.69
C VAL A 40 -2.40 -15.68 -7.75
N LEU A 41 -2.41 -15.08 -8.94
CA LEU A 41 -2.74 -13.67 -9.07
C LEU A 41 -4.17 -13.34 -8.64
N PRO A 42 -5.23 -14.03 -9.12
CA PRO A 42 -6.58 -13.80 -8.65
C PRO A 42 -6.75 -14.00 -7.14
N ILE A 43 -6.02 -14.95 -6.54
CA ILE A 43 -6.05 -15.17 -5.08
C ILE A 43 -5.49 -13.96 -4.34
N VAL A 44 -4.36 -13.41 -4.80
CA VAL A 44 -3.76 -12.23 -4.17
C VAL A 44 -4.69 -11.02 -4.28
N GLU A 45 -5.36 -10.84 -5.42
CA GLU A 45 -6.34 -9.75 -5.59
C GLU A 45 -7.59 -9.97 -4.74
N PHE A 46 -8.11 -11.20 -4.71
CA PHE A 46 -9.25 -11.58 -3.88
C PHE A 46 -8.96 -11.36 -2.40
N LEU A 47 -7.79 -11.77 -1.91
CA LEU A 47 -7.35 -11.51 -0.53
C LEU A 47 -7.14 -10.01 -0.28
N GLY A 48 -6.59 -9.29 -1.26
CA GLY A 48 -6.44 -7.84 -1.22
C GLY A 48 -7.76 -7.09 -1.00
N ILE A 49 -8.85 -7.64 -1.56
CA ILE A 49 -10.21 -7.16 -1.39
C ILE A 49 -10.81 -7.65 -0.07
N LEU A 50 -10.75 -8.94 0.23
CA LEU A 50 -11.45 -9.55 1.35
C LEU A 50 -10.90 -9.09 2.71
N VAL A 51 -9.57 -9.04 2.85
CA VAL A 51 -8.91 -8.79 4.15
C VAL A 51 -9.31 -7.44 4.77
N PRO A 52 -9.24 -6.28 4.07
CA PRO A 52 -9.68 -5.01 4.62
C PRO A 52 -11.13 -5.01 5.07
N GLY A 53 -12.02 -5.70 4.35
CA GLY A 53 -13.43 -5.79 4.68
C GLY A 53 -13.73 -6.68 5.88
N VAL A 54 -13.00 -7.79 6.04
CA VAL A 54 -13.07 -8.62 7.26
C VAL A 54 -12.61 -7.80 8.46
N VAL A 55 -11.44 -7.18 8.38
CA VAL A 55 -10.91 -6.32 9.47
C VAL A 55 -11.90 -5.22 9.83
N PHE A 56 -12.50 -4.56 8.83
CA PHE A 56 -13.48 -3.51 9.05
C PHE A 56 -14.73 -4.02 9.78
N ILE A 57 -15.37 -5.08 9.31
CA ILE A 57 -16.62 -5.58 9.91
C ILE A 57 -16.39 -6.10 11.32
N PHE A 58 -15.34 -6.90 11.52
CA PHE A 58 -15.03 -7.44 12.84
C PHE A 58 -14.71 -6.34 13.85
N ALA A 59 -14.10 -5.23 13.42
CA ALA A 59 -13.86 -4.07 14.28
C ALA A 59 -15.13 -3.20 14.48
N LEU A 60 -16.04 -3.18 13.51
CA LEU A 60 -17.30 -2.43 13.58
C LEU A 60 -18.26 -2.97 14.65
N ILE A 61 -18.29 -4.28 14.85
CA ILE A 61 -19.14 -4.95 15.86
C ILE A 61 -18.87 -4.40 17.28
N PRO A 62 -17.64 -4.50 17.84
CA PRO A 62 -17.33 -3.95 19.16
C PRO A 62 -17.36 -2.42 19.19
N ALA A 63 -17.09 -1.75 18.06
CA ALA A 63 -17.07 -0.28 18.01
C ALA A 63 -18.46 0.35 18.02
N ILE A 64 -19.46 -0.24 17.35
CA ILE A 64 -20.80 0.38 17.20
C ILE A 64 -21.90 -0.54 17.71
N ILE A 65 -21.90 -1.82 17.32
CA ILE A 65 -23.02 -2.73 17.60
C ILE A 65 -23.16 -2.97 19.10
N VAL A 66 -22.07 -3.29 19.80
CA VAL A 66 -22.12 -3.58 21.25
C VAL A 66 -22.60 -2.36 22.07
N PRO A 67 -22.06 -1.14 21.90
CA PRO A 67 -22.59 0.05 22.58
C PRO A 67 -24.06 0.31 22.27
N THR A 68 -24.48 0.12 21.01
CA THR A 68 -25.87 0.33 20.58
C THR A 68 -26.82 -0.66 21.24
N VAL A 69 -26.47 -1.95 21.26
CA VAL A 69 -27.24 -3.00 21.95
C VAL A 69 -27.38 -2.69 23.44
N ASN A 70 -26.32 -2.20 24.09
CA ASN A 70 -26.39 -1.83 25.50
C ASN A 70 -27.30 -0.62 25.76
N VAL A 71 -27.36 0.35 24.86
CA VAL A 71 -28.35 1.43 24.93
C VAL A 71 -29.77 0.87 24.77
N LEU A 72 -30.00 -0.02 23.79
CA LEU A 72 -31.30 -0.64 23.58
C LEU A 72 -31.78 -1.42 24.82
N ARG A 73 -30.89 -2.18 25.48
CA ARG A 73 -31.20 -2.87 26.74
C ARG A 73 -31.68 -1.94 27.85
N ILE A 74 -31.08 -0.75 27.96
CA ILE A 74 -31.50 0.25 28.96
C ILE A 74 -32.91 0.76 28.62
N ILE A 75 -33.18 1.03 27.34
CA ILE A 75 -34.49 1.50 26.87
C ILE A 75 -35.56 0.41 27.08
N GLU A 76 -35.26 -0.86 26.75
CA GLU A 76 -36.14 -2.01 26.99
C GLU A 76 -36.47 -2.16 28.49
N GLY A 77 -35.48 -1.94 29.37
CA GLY A 77 -35.70 -1.92 30.82
C GLY A 77 -36.63 -0.80 31.29
N MET A 78 -36.68 0.35 30.58
CA MET A 78 -37.65 1.41 30.85
C MET A 78 -39.04 1.13 30.25
N GLN A 79 -39.09 0.48 29.08
CA GLN A 79 -40.30 0.22 28.32
C GLN A 79 -40.36 -1.25 27.87
N PRO A 80 -40.93 -2.15 28.69
CA PRO A 80 -40.89 -3.60 28.44
C PRO A 80 -41.75 -4.05 27.24
N LYS A 81 -42.48 -3.12 26.58
CA LYS A 81 -43.32 -3.40 25.41
C LYS A 81 -42.66 -3.12 24.07
N LEU A 82 -41.35 -2.83 24.04
CA LEU A 82 -40.67 -2.65 22.76
C LEU A 82 -40.62 -3.97 21.98
N PRO A 83 -40.94 -3.96 20.68
CA PRO A 83 -40.98 -5.17 19.86
C PRO A 83 -39.59 -5.70 19.49
N ILE A 84 -38.54 -4.93 19.78
CA ILE A 84 -37.16 -5.28 19.51
C ILE A 84 -36.61 -5.88 20.81
N ASN A 85 -36.05 -7.09 20.73
CA ASN A 85 -35.28 -7.67 21.82
C ASN A 85 -33.81 -7.66 21.42
N SER A 86 -33.07 -6.79 22.10
CA SER A 86 -31.64 -6.54 21.94
C SER A 86 -30.75 -7.78 22.03
N GLU A 87 -31.16 -8.81 22.79
CA GLU A 87 -30.45 -10.10 22.85
C GLU A 87 -30.48 -10.83 21.51
N TYR A 88 -31.58 -10.75 20.76
CA TYR A 88 -31.64 -11.37 19.43
C TYR A 88 -30.68 -10.69 18.46
N LEU A 89 -30.54 -9.36 18.51
CA LEU A 89 -29.59 -8.65 17.65
C LEU A 89 -28.15 -9.10 17.92
N LEU A 90 -27.77 -9.17 19.19
CA LEU A 90 -26.43 -9.63 19.57
C LEU A 90 -26.23 -11.11 19.21
N THR A 91 -27.26 -11.93 19.42
CA THR A 91 -27.23 -13.37 19.07
C THR A 91 -27.11 -13.57 17.57
N ILE A 92 -27.83 -12.83 16.72
CA ILE A 92 -27.73 -12.95 15.26
C ILE A 92 -26.31 -12.59 14.79
N VAL A 93 -25.73 -11.52 15.35
CA VAL A 93 -24.41 -11.02 14.98
C VAL A 93 -23.29 -11.94 15.47
N LEU A 94 -23.40 -12.50 16.68
CA LEU A 94 -22.36 -13.33 17.29
C LEU A 94 -22.57 -14.84 17.09
N SER A 95 -23.74 -15.27 16.65
CA SER A 95 -24.03 -16.68 16.41
C SER A 95 -23.19 -17.17 15.22
N PRO A 96 -22.39 -18.22 15.38
CA PRO A 96 -21.56 -18.79 14.31
C PRO A 96 -22.42 -19.64 13.34
N SER A 97 -23.62 -19.18 13.00
CA SER A 97 -24.43 -19.86 12.01
C SER A 97 -23.79 -19.74 10.62
N VAL A 98 -23.95 -20.75 9.78
CA VAL A 98 -23.47 -20.73 8.38
C VAL A 98 -24.02 -19.50 7.65
N GLY A 99 -25.27 -19.11 7.94
CA GLY A 99 -25.90 -17.91 7.38
C GLY A 99 -25.20 -16.62 7.82
N THR A 100 -24.87 -16.48 9.11
CA THR A 100 -24.14 -15.31 9.63
C THR A 100 -22.74 -15.22 9.01
N ILE A 101 -22.01 -16.34 8.92
CA ILE A 101 -20.67 -16.37 8.31
C ILE A 101 -20.74 -15.97 6.83
N LEU A 102 -21.69 -16.52 6.07
CA LEU A 102 -21.87 -16.17 4.66
C LEU A 102 -22.23 -14.69 4.49
N LEU A 103 -23.12 -14.17 5.32
CA LEU A 103 -23.52 -12.77 5.31
C LEU A 103 -22.33 -11.85 5.62
N LEU A 104 -21.55 -12.16 6.66
CA LEU A 104 -20.33 -11.44 7.02
C LEU A 104 -19.32 -11.48 5.86
N ALA A 105 -19.12 -12.64 5.21
CA ALA A 105 -18.23 -12.76 4.06
C ALA A 105 -18.68 -11.89 2.87
N ILE A 106 -19.99 -11.86 2.57
CA ILE A 106 -20.55 -11.01 1.50
C ILE A 106 -20.30 -9.54 1.82
N PHE A 107 -20.65 -9.08 3.02
CA PHE A 107 -20.41 -7.68 3.40
C PHE A 107 -18.92 -7.35 3.44
N SER A 108 -18.07 -8.26 3.93
CA SER A 108 -16.62 -8.08 3.93
C SER A 108 -16.11 -7.91 2.51
N TYR A 109 -16.58 -8.72 1.56
CA TYR A 109 -16.23 -8.55 0.16
C TYR A 109 -16.68 -7.19 -0.39
N VAL A 110 -17.92 -6.76 -0.10
CA VAL A 110 -18.45 -5.47 -0.56
C VAL A 110 -17.65 -4.29 -0.01
N PHE A 111 -17.49 -4.19 1.31
CA PHE A 111 -16.71 -3.10 1.93
C PHE A 111 -15.24 -3.16 1.54
N GLY A 112 -14.68 -4.36 1.51
CA GLY A 112 -13.33 -4.61 1.05
C GLY A 112 -13.09 -4.10 -0.36
N HIS A 113 -14.03 -4.35 -1.27
CA HIS A 113 -13.96 -3.89 -2.65
C HIS A 113 -14.09 -2.37 -2.76
N MET A 114 -14.94 -1.75 -1.92
CA MET A 114 -15.01 -0.28 -1.81
C MET A 114 -13.65 0.32 -1.41
N PHE A 115 -12.97 -0.24 -0.40
CA PHE A 115 -11.65 0.23 0.03
C PHE A 115 -10.53 -0.10 -0.97
N PHE A 116 -10.65 -1.23 -1.67
CA PHE A 116 -9.66 -1.66 -2.67
C PHE A 116 -9.63 -0.79 -3.92
N ARG A 117 -10.79 -0.26 -4.32
CA ARG A 117 -10.88 0.63 -5.49
C ARG A 117 -10.48 2.09 -5.22
N GLN A 118 -10.25 2.47 -3.96
CA GLN A 118 -9.86 3.84 -3.65
C GLN A 118 -8.42 4.14 -4.10
N ASP A 119 -8.22 5.33 -4.65
CA ASP A 119 -6.92 5.74 -5.18
C ASP A 119 -5.87 5.80 -4.06
N PRO A 120 -4.70 5.14 -4.21
CA PRO A 120 -3.62 5.23 -3.23
C PRO A 120 -2.98 6.62 -3.11
N LYS A 121 -3.35 7.61 -3.94
CA LYS A 121 -2.82 8.98 -3.84
C LYS A 121 -2.93 9.60 -2.44
N ILE A 122 -4.09 9.48 -1.79
CA ILE A 122 -4.30 10.09 -0.46
C ILE A 122 -3.39 9.46 0.60
N PRO A 123 -3.35 8.12 0.77
CA PRO A 123 -2.42 7.53 1.73
C PRO A 123 -0.95 7.76 1.36
N ASP A 124 -0.60 7.81 0.07
CA ASP A 124 0.75 8.16 -0.38
C ASP A 124 1.13 9.60 0.05
N GLN A 125 0.25 10.58 -0.15
CA GLN A 125 0.45 11.96 0.30
C GLN A 125 0.56 12.09 1.83
N GLN A 126 -0.21 11.32 2.59
CA GLN A 126 -0.16 11.34 4.06
C GLN A 126 1.10 10.68 4.58
N SER A 127 1.48 9.53 4.00
CA SER A 127 2.76 8.86 4.25
C SER A 127 3.92 9.82 4.00
N PHE A 128 3.88 10.51 2.87
CA PHE A 128 4.86 11.53 2.52
C PHE A 128 4.93 12.64 3.56
N LYS A 129 3.81 13.27 3.94
CA LYS A 129 3.79 14.38 4.90
C LYS A 129 4.42 13.99 6.24
N LYS A 130 4.39 12.70 6.59
CA LYS A 130 5.03 12.15 7.78
C LYS A 130 6.54 11.95 7.60
N VAL A 131 6.97 11.31 6.50
CA VAL A 131 8.39 11.07 6.19
C VAL A 131 9.14 12.39 5.99
N ASN A 132 8.54 13.33 5.27
CA ASN A 132 9.12 14.63 4.94
C ASN A 132 9.55 15.36 6.22
N LYS A 133 8.76 15.36 7.31
CA LYS A 133 9.17 16.04 8.55
C LYS A 133 10.49 15.54 9.14
N ALA A 134 10.83 14.27 8.95
CA ALA A 134 12.05 13.67 9.47
C ALA A 134 13.23 13.75 8.48
N GLU A 135 12.94 13.70 7.17
CA GLU A 135 13.95 13.59 6.10
C GLU A 135 14.20 14.90 5.34
N ILE A 136 13.28 15.87 5.31
CA ILE A 136 13.43 17.18 4.62
C ILE A 136 14.76 17.84 4.94
N PHE A 137 15.14 17.82 6.21
CA PHE A 137 16.32 18.52 6.70
C PHE A 137 17.62 17.77 6.43
N LYS A 138 17.54 16.53 5.93
CA LYS A 138 18.71 15.67 5.71
C LYS A 138 19.17 15.66 4.25
N GLU A 139 18.45 16.29 3.31
CA GLU A 139 18.75 16.27 1.86
C GLU A 139 18.87 14.84 1.26
N GLU A 140 18.45 13.84 2.02
CA GLU A 140 18.54 12.42 1.69
C GLU A 140 17.17 11.89 1.26
N GLY A 141 17.14 11.10 0.17
CA GLY A 141 15.92 10.38 -0.26
C GLY A 141 15.40 10.77 -1.65
N PRO A 142 14.42 10.02 -2.18
CA PRO A 142 13.73 10.35 -3.45
C PRO A 142 12.75 11.50 -3.31
N VAL A 143 12.53 11.91 -2.06
CA VAL A 143 11.71 13.00 -1.62
C VAL A 143 12.66 14.01 -0.98
N ARG A 144 12.98 15.06 -1.73
CA ARG A 144 13.80 16.16 -1.25
C ARG A 144 13.29 17.45 -1.84
N MET A 145 13.70 18.58 -1.26
CA MET A 145 13.56 19.88 -1.92
C MET A 145 14.83 20.13 -2.73
N CYS A 146 14.74 20.75 -3.91
CA CYS A 146 15.97 21.19 -4.58
C CYS A 146 16.61 22.34 -3.81
N GLU A 147 17.92 22.53 -3.98
CA GLU A 147 18.67 23.63 -3.38
C GLU A 147 18.00 24.99 -3.65
N ALA A 148 17.49 25.20 -4.87
CA ALA A 148 16.74 26.40 -5.22
C ALA A 148 15.43 26.57 -4.43
N GLU A 149 14.70 25.48 -4.18
CA GLU A 149 13.49 25.50 -3.32
C GLU A 149 13.87 25.75 -1.85
N ILE A 150 14.98 25.17 -1.38
CA ILE A 150 15.53 25.40 -0.04
C ILE A 150 15.94 26.87 0.13
N GLU A 151 16.68 27.43 -0.83
CA GLU A 151 17.14 28.83 -0.82
C GLU A 151 15.96 29.82 -0.91
N TYR A 152 14.97 29.52 -1.75
CA TYR A 152 13.72 30.28 -1.79
C TYR A 152 12.99 30.26 -0.44
N ASN A 153 12.88 29.09 0.20
CA ASN A 153 12.22 28.94 1.50
C ASN A 153 13.01 29.58 2.66
N LYS A 154 14.33 29.74 2.54
CA LYS A 154 15.15 30.49 3.50
C LYS A 154 14.87 31.99 3.45
N THR A 155 14.62 32.54 2.25
CA THR A 155 14.52 33.99 2.03
C THR A 155 13.09 34.54 2.11
N LYS A 156 12.06 33.69 1.94
CA LYS A 156 10.64 34.09 1.97
C LYS A 156 9.85 33.16 2.85
N LYS A 157 8.79 33.67 3.52
CA LYS A 157 7.77 32.81 4.17
C LYS A 157 7.35 31.75 3.13
N PRO A 158 7.45 30.44 3.43
CA PRO A 158 7.27 29.38 2.46
C PRO A 158 5.89 29.52 1.84
N LYS A 159 5.83 29.95 0.57
CA LYS A 159 4.56 30.35 -0.03
C LYS A 159 3.74 29.16 -0.52
N ILE A 160 4.33 27.97 -0.59
CA ILE A 160 3.65 26.75 -1.02
C ILE A 160 4.29 25.58 -0.26
N PRO A 161 3.52 24.78 0.53
CA PRO A 161 4.04 23.48 0.96
C PRO A 161 4.34 22.69 -0.31
N ALA A 162 5.60 22.29 -0.54
CA ALA A 162 6.08 21.52 -1.70
C ALA A 162 4.92 21.06 -2.59
N ASP A 163 4.72 21.76 -3.72
CA ASP A 163 3.59 21.62 -4.65
C ASP A 163 3.03 20.18 -4.61
N GLU A 164 1.74 19.97 -4.35
CA GLU A 164 1.20 18.60 -4.14
C GLU A 164 1.57 17.65 -5.29
N HIS A 165 1.85 18.21 -6.47
CA HIS A 165 2.43 17.55 -7.64
C HIS A 165 3.81 16.90 -7.42
N ASN A 166 4.64 17.40 -6.50
CA ASN A 166 5.92 16.78 -6.11
C ASN A 166 5.72 15.49 -5.30
N LEU A 167 4.53 15.31 -4.71
CA LEU A 167 4.21 14.19 -3.81
C LEU A 167 3.65 12.98 -4.55
N GLU A 168 3.25 13.18 -5.80
CA GLU A 168 2.67 12.14 -6.63
C GLU A 168 3.76 11.16 -7.11
N PHE A 169 3.39 9.88 -7.10
CA PHE A 169 4.18 8.83 -7.72
C PHE A 169 4.08 8.90 -9.26
N PRO A 170 5.19 8.79 -10.01
CA PRO A 170 6.57 8.58 -9.55
C PRO A 170 7.26 9.85 -9.02
N TYR A 171 8.21 9.67 -8.08
CA TYR A 171 8.86 10.77 -7.36
C TYR A 171 9.70 11.68 -8.26
N ARG A 172 9.65 12.99 -8.00
CA ARG A 172 10.38 14.02 -8.78
C ARG A 172 11.89 13.83 -8.75
N TYR A 173 12.47 13.56 -7.57
CA TYR A 173 13.92 13.42 -7.38
C TYR A 173 14.39 11.95 -7.39
N LEU A 174 13.67 11.10 -8.11
CA LEU A 174 14.02 9.69 -8.22
C LEU A 174 15.39 9.49 -8.86
N HIS A 175 15.71 10.23 -9.91
CA HIS A 175 16.99 10.14 -10.63
C HIS A 175 18.17 10.46 -9.71
N GLU A 176 18.13 11.61 -9.03
CA GLU A 176 19.14 12.02 -8.06
C GLU A 176 19.25 11.00 -6.93
N TYR A 177 18.13 10.45 -6.46
CA TYR A 177 18.15 9.48 -5.36
C TYR A 177 18.87 8.18 -5.74
N LEU A 178 18.65 7.70 -6.96
CA LEU A 178 19.35 6.53 -7.48
C LEU A 178 20.86 6.82 -7.61
N ASN A 179 21.21 8.00 -8.12
CA ASN A 179 22.61 8.43 -8.24
C ASN A 179 23.33 8.51 -6.90
N ASP A 180 22.72 9.13 -5.89
CA ASP A 180 23.31 9.26 -4.54
C ASP A 180 23.50 7.91 -3.85
N ARG A 181 22.65 6.92 -4.20
CA ARG A 181 22.76 5.54 -3.72
C ARG A 181 23.74 4.69 -4.54
N GLY A 182 24.44 5.28 -5.52
CA GLY A 182 25.39 4.57 -6.38
C GLY A 182 24.75 3.70 -7.46
N MET A 183 23.43 3.81 -7.67
CA MET A 183 22.68 3.07 -8.68
C MET A 183 22.57 3.86 -10.00
N LYS A 184 23.73 4.32 -10.52
CA LYS A 184 23.80 5.18 -11.71
C LYS A 184 23.14 4.54 -12.93
N HIS A 185 23.30 3.22 -13.10
CA HIS A 185 22.70 2.46 -14.19
C HIS A 185 21.16 2.50 -14.18
N LEU A 186 20.54 2.71 -13.03
CA LEU A 186 19.10 2.90 -12.90
C LEU A 186 18.69 4.37 -13.03
N ALA A 187 19.56 5.30 -12.64
CA ALA A 187 19.33 6.71 -12.86
C ALA A 187 19.27 7.01 -14.37
N ASP A 188 20.16 6.44 -15.17
CA ASP A 188 20.18 6.59 -16.64
C ASP A 188 18.87 6.14 -17.33
N ILE A 189 18.09 5.30 -16.65
CA ILE A 189 16.78 4.79 -17.08
C ILE A 189 15.67 5.82 -16.78
N VAL A 190 15.85 6.76 -15.86
CA VAL A 190 14.83 7.75 -15.49
C VAL A 190 14.93 8.98 -16.41
N PRO A 191 13.93 9.29 -17.25
CA PRO A 191 14.06 10.34 -18.27
C PRO A 191 13.85 11.77 -17.74
N TRP A 192 13.69 11.95 -16.42
CA TRP A 192 13.53 13.25 -15.77
C TRP A 192 14.54 13.42 -14.63
N GLU A 193 14.91 14.67 -14.39
CA GLU A 193 15.78 15.08 -13.30
C GLU A 193 15.02 16.10 -12.45
N GLY A 194 15.03 15.94 -11.13
CA GLY A 194 14.33 16.84 -10.22
C GLY A 194 14.88 18.27 -10.22
N ASN A 195 16.14 18.45 -10.65
CA ASN A 195 16.77 19.77 -10.81
C ASN A 195 16.55 20.42 -12.19
N ASN A 196 15.92 19.72 -13.14
CA ASN A 196 15.73 20.20 -14.50
C ASN A 196 14.23 20.38 -14.86
N PRO A 197 13.68 21.60 -14.78
CA PRO A 197 12.26 21.86 -15.05
C PRO A 197 11.78 21.43 -16.43
N LYS A 198 12.65 21.44 -17.44
CA LYS A 198 12.29 21.03 -18.81
C LYS A 198 11.97 19.54 -18.90
N SER A 199 12.46 18.75 -17.96
CA SER A 199 12.28 17.30 -17.94
C SER A 199 11.00 16.86 -17.20
N TYR A 200 10.31 17.76 -16.48
CA TYR A 200 9.17 17.40 -15.64
C TYR A 200 7.99 16.83 -16.41
N SER A 201 7.79 17.23 -17.67
CA SER A 201 6.75 16.69 -18.54
C SER A 201 6.92 15.19 -18.81
N LYS A 202 8.16 14.68 -18.73
CA LYS A 202 8.48 13.26 -18.94
C LYS A 202 8.12 12.41 -17.71
N ARG A 203 7.99 13.01 -16.53
CA ARG A 203 7.60 12.34 -15.29
C ARG A 203 6.10 12.01 -15.32
N THR A 204 5.79 10.79 -15.74
CA THR A 204 4.41 10.33 -15.84
C THR A 204 4.24 8.95 -15.22
N LYS A 205 3.07 8.69 -14.61
CA LYS A 205 2.68 7.32 -14.20
C LYS A 205 2.67 6.37 -15.40
N HIS A 206 2.36 6.91 -16.58
CA HIS A 206 2.35 6.15 -17.83
C HIS A 206 3.72 5.53 -18.16
N PHE A 207 4.82 6.26 -17.93
CA PHE A 207 6.17 5.73 -18.14
C PHE A 207 6.42 4.43 -17.36
N ILE A 208 6.14 4.41 -16.05
CA ILE A 208 6.31 3.22 -15.21
C ILE A 208 5.38 2.08 -15.67
N ASN A 209 4.14 2.40 -16.04
CA ASN A 209 3.18 1.41 -16.54
C ASN A 209 3.63 0.77 -17.87
N VAL A 210 4.23 1.55 -18.78
CA VAL A 210 4.76 1.03 -20.05
C VAL A 210 5.90 0.04 -19.79
N ILE A 211 6.81 0.35 -18.85
CA ILE A 211 7.88 -0.58 -18.46
C ILE A 211 7.27 -1.87 -17.90
N LYS A 212 6.28 -1.76 -17.00
CA LYS A 212 5.58 -2.92 -16.42
C LYS A 212 4.98 -3.84 -17.48
N VAL A 213 4.20 -3.31 -18.42
CA VAL A 213 3.57 -4.11 -19.50
C VAL A 213 4.62 -4.83 -20.34
N ARG A 214 5.74 -4.16 -20.65
CA ARG A 214 6.80 -4.80 -21.45
C ARG A 214 7.57 -5.84 -20.66
N LEU A 215 7.82 -5.61 -19.37
CA LEU A 215 8.41 -6.61 -18.47
C LEU A 215 7.50 -7.82 -18.30
N GLU A 216 6.19 -7.61 -18.22
CA GLU A 216 5.21 -8.69 -18.17
C GLU A 216 5.30 -9.60 -19.40
N PHE A 217 5.47 -9.02 -20.58
CA PHE A 217 5.60 -9.76 -21.83
C PHE A 217 6.97 -10.44 -21.98
N LEU A 218 8.07 -9.72 -21.69
CA LEU A 218 9.43 -10.21 -21.94
C LEU A 218 10.00 -11.08 -20.80
N PHE A 219 9.61 -10.80 -19.57
CA PHE A 219 10.15 -11.38 -18.33
C PHE A 219 9.03 -11.65 -17.30
N PRO A 220 8.03 -12.49 -17.64
CA PRO A 220 6.84 -12.72 -16.81
C PRO A 220 7.18 -13.21 -15.39
N TYR A 221 8.26 -13.97 -15.23
CA TYR A 221 8.69 -14.49 -13.93
C TYR A 221 9.19 -13.39 -13.00
N GLN A 222 10.03 -12.49 -13.50
CA GLN A 222 10.52 -11.34 -12.74
C GLN A 222 9.36 -10.38 -12.43
N PHE A 223 8.43 -10.24 -13.38
CA PHE A 223 7.24 -9.42 -13.23
C PHE A 223 6.33 -9.85 -12.06
N LEU A 224 6.22 -11.15 -11.77
CA LEU A 224 5.47 -11.64 -10.59
C LEU A 224 5.94 -11.00 -9.27
N ARG A 225 7.24 -10.73 -9.13
CA ARG A 225 7.78 -10.07 -7.92
C ARG A 225 7.33 -8.61 -7.83
N ILE A 226 7.27 -7.91 -8.97
CA ILE A 226 6.77 -6.54 -9.07
C ILE A 226 5.27 -6.52 -8.73
N GLN A 227 4.50 -7.43 -9.32
CA GLN A 227 3.06 -7.54 -9.11
C GLN A 227 2.71 -7.84 -7.65
N ARG A 228 3.46 -8.72 -6.98
CA ARG A 228 3.30 -8.98 -5.55
C ARG A 228 3.55 -7.72 -4.70
N ASN A 229 4.60 -6.95 -5.00
CA ASN A 229 4.86 -5.69 -4.30
C ASN A 229 3.73 -4.67 -4.52
N GLU A 230 3.22 -4.57 -5.75
CA GLU A 230 2.07 -3.71 -6.05
C GLU A 230 0.82 -4.15 -5.27
N ALA A 231 0.56 -5.45 -5.18
CA ALA A 231 -0.55 -5.98 -4.39
C ALA A 231 -0.40 -5.64 -2.89
N HIS A 232 0.81 -5.71 -2.34
CA HIS A 232 1.08 -5.26 -0.97
C HIS A 232 0.78 -3.76 -0.79
N VAL A 233 1.19 -2.93 -1.74
CA VAL A 233 0.91 -1.48 -1.68
C VAL A 233 -0.59 -1.21 -1.76
N ARG A 234 -1.33 -1.90 -2.63
CA ARG A 234 -2.79 -1.80 -2.72
C ARG A 234 -3.46 -2.24 -1.42
N LEU A 235 -3.07 -3.40 -0.87
CA LEU A 235 -3.60 -3.89 0.40
C LEU A 235 -3.36 -2.89 1.54
N MET A 236 -2.15 -2.33 1.66
CA MET A 236 -1.84 -1.31 2.66
C MET A 236 -2.71 -0.06 2.50
N SER A 237 -2.90 0.41 1.27
CA SER A 237 -3.80 1.53 0.96
C SER A 237 -5.24 1.23 1.41
N SER A 238 -5.76 0.05 1.10
CA SER A 238 -7.12 -0.36 1.51
C SER A 238 -7.28 -0.46 3.02
N ILE A 239 -6.30 -1.02 3.73
CA ILE A 239 -6.31 -1.08 5.20
C ILE A 239 -6.21 0.34 5.80
N TRP A 240 -5.49 1.26 5.16
CA TRP A 240 -5.45 2.66 5.60
C TRP A 240 -6.83 3.31 5.52
N TYR A 241 -7.57 3.11 4.42
CA TYR A 241 -8.93 3.61 4.28
C TYR A 241 -9.91 2.94 5.25
N ALA A 242 -9.81 1.61 5.43
CA ALA A 242 -10.59 0.90 6.44
C ALA A 242 -10.32 1.46 7.85
N SER A 243 -9.06 1.71 8.19
CA SER A 243 -8.65 2.31 9.47
C SER A 243 -9.20 3.73 9.64
N LYS A 244 -9.19 4.54 8.58
CA LYS A 244 -9.78 5.90 8.60
C LYS A 244 -11.28 5.84 8.87
N SER A 245 -12.01 4.93 8.22
CA SER A 245 -13.43 4.73 8.47
C SER A 245 -13.71 4.21 9.87
N LEU A 246 -12.88 3.29 10.38
CA LEU A 246 -12.97 2.77 11.75
C LEU A 246 -12.72 3.84 12.81
N ILE A 247 -11.83 4.80 12.57
CA ILE A 247 -11.64 5.95 13.47
C ILE A 247 -12.95 6.72 13.61
N SER A 248 -13.60 7.08 12.50
CA SER A 248 -14.90 7.78 12.53
C SER A 248 -15.99 6.94 13.21
N ALA A 249 -16.09 5.66 12.87
CA ALA A 249 -17.04 4.73 13.48
C ALA A 249 -16.84 4.59 14.99
N SER A 250 -15.58 4.52 15.44
CA SER A 250 -15.24 4.36 16.87
C SER A 250 -15.50 5.64 17.66
N ILE A 251 -15.34 6.83 17.06
CA ILE A 251 -15.74 8.10 17.70
C ILE A 251 -17.25 8.12 17.94
N ILE A 252 -18.05 7.72 16.94
CA ILE A 252 -19.51 7.58 17.09
C ILE A 252 -19.83 6.55 18.19
N GLY A 253 -19.13 5.41 18.17
CA GLY A 253 -19.21 4.38 19.19
C GLY A 253 -18.93 4.89 20.60
N CYS A 254 -17.89 5.71 20.78
CA CYS A 254 -17.56 6.33 22.06
C CYS A 254 -18.69 7.25 22.53
N ILE A 255 -19.27 8.06 21.63
CA ILE A 255 -20.41 8.93 21.97
C ILE A 255 -21.60 8.09 22.46
N ILE A 256 -21.94 7.01 21.73
CA ILE A 256 -23.01 6.08 22.14
C ILE A 256 -22.67 5.44 23.49
N GLY A 257 -21.41 5.04 23.70
CA GLY A 257 -20.94 4.46 24.96
C GLY A 257 -21.07 5.42 26.15
N VAL A 258 -20.74 6.71 25.97
CA VAL A 258 -20.94 7.74 26.99
C VAL A 258 -22.43 7.93 27.29
N LEU A 259 -23.26 8.04 26.25
CA LEU A 259 -24.71 8.15 26.41
C LEU A 259 -25.30 6.93 27.15
N CYS A 260 -24.80 5.73 26.87
CA CYS A 260 -25.17 4.50 27.55
C CYS A 260 -24.88 4.58 29.06
N ILE A 261 -23.70 5.06 29.44
CA ILE A 261 -23.30 5.19 30.85
C ILE A 261 -24.18 6.23 31.55
N VAL A 262 -24.41 7.40 30.93
CA VAL A 262 -25.26 8.46 31.49
C VAL A 262 -26.70 7.98 31.64
N ALA A 263 -27.26 7.32 30.63
CA ALA A 263 -28.61 6.77 30.69
C ALA A 263 -28.75 5.72 31.80
N HIS A 264 -27.76 4.84 31.98
CA HIS A 264 -27.78 3.87 33.06
C HIS A 264 -27.72 4.53 34.44
N MET A 265 -26.85 5.53 34.62
CA MET A 265 -26.77 6.28 35.89
C MET A 265 -28.09 6.98 36.22
N TYR A 266 -28.78 7.51 35.21
CA TYR A 266 -30.09 8.13 35.38
C TYR A 266 -31.18 7.13 35.81
N VAL A 267 -31.21 5.93 35.22
CA VAL A 267 -32.21 4.89 35.54
C VAL A 267 -31.94 4.23 36.88
N SER A 268 -30.71 3.79 37.12
CA SER A 268 -30.40 2.88 38.22
C SER A 268 -30.32 3.59 39.58
N LYS A 269 -30.16 4.92 39.60
CA LYS A 269 -30.07 5.81 40.78
C LYS A 269 -29.01 5.47 41.85
N SER A 270 -28.45 4.27 41.89
CA SER A 270 -27.60 3.81 42.99
C SER A 270 -26.54 2.77 42.61
N SER A 271 -26.69 1.98 41.54
CA SER A 271 -25.65 1.02 41.15
C SER A 271 -24.54 1.67 40.31
N TRP A 272 -23.30 1.32 40.61
CA TRP A 272 -22.16 1.68 39.78
C TRP A 272 -22.31 1.13 38.35
N PRO A 273 -21.97 1.90 37.30
CA PRO A 273 -22.18 1.51 35.89
C PRO A 273 -21.13 0.49 35.38
N ILE A 274 -20.51 -0.30 36.26
CA ILE A 274 -19.44 -1.26 35.93
C ILE A 274 -19.78 -2.14 34.70
N PRO A 275 -20.97 -2.75 34.58
CA PRO A 275 -21.27 -3.58 33.41
C PRO A 275 -21.33 -2.79 32.09
N TYR A 276 -21.52 -1.47 32.13
CA TYR A 276 -21.63 -0.60 30.95
C TYR A 276 -20.31 0.09 30.58
N ILE A 277 -19.27 0.00 31.43
CA ILE A 277 -17.92 0.50 31.10
C ILE A 277 -17.39 -0.19 29.83
N GLY A 278 -17.75 -1.46 29.62
CA GLY A 278 -17.41 -2.20 28.40
C GLY A 278 -17.90 -1.51 27.11
N SER A 279 -19.03 -0.81 27.15
CA SER A 279 -19.57 -0.02 26.01
C SER A 279 -18.66 1.12 25.59
N LEU A 280 -17.77 1.59 26.46
CA LEU A 280 -16.79 2.63 26.15
C LEU A 280 -15.40 2.06 25.86
N VAL A 281 -14.99 1.05 26.63
CA VAL A 281 -13.67 0.40 26.46
C VAL A 281 -13.51 -0.22 25.09
N LEU A 282 -14.55 -0.89 24.57
CA LEU A 282 -14.49 -1.55 23.26
C LEU A 282 -14.25 -0.53 22.12
N PRO A 283 -15.08 0.52 21.90
CA PRO A 283 -14.82 1.54 20.89
C PRO A 283 -13.47 2.26 21.08
N VAL A 284 -13.05 2.54 22.32
CA VAL A 284 -11.75 3.17 22.59
C VAL A 284 -10.59 2.26 22.15
N SER A 285 -10.68 0.96 22.40
CA SER A 285 -9.66 -0.02 21.98
C SER A 285 -9.57 -0.11 20.45
N VAL A 286 -10.71 -0.14 19.76
CA VAL A 286 -10.77 -0.13 18.29
C VAL A 286 -10.20 1.17 17.73
N LEU A 287 -10.54 2.32 18.34
CA LEU A 287 -10.01 3.63 17.97
C LEU A 287 -8.48 3.66 18.08
N ALA A 288 -7.94 3.19 19.20
CA ALA A 288 -6.50 3.12 19.42
C ALA A 288 -5.80 2.25 18.37
N LEU A 289 -6.35 1.06 18.09
CA LEU A 289 -5.81 0.14 17.10
C LEU A 289 -5.90 0.73 15.67
N ALA A 290 -7.00 1.37 15.31
CA ALA A 290 -7.18 1.98 14.00
C ALA A 290 -6.21 3.17 13.79
N VAL A 291 -6.02 4.02 14.81
CA VAL A 291 -5.01 5.10 14.78
C VAL A 291 -3.60 4.52 14.67
N TYR A 292 -3.28 3.47 15.42
CA TYR A 292 -1.99 2.79 15.38
C TYR A 292 -1.70 2.21 13.99
N SER A 293 -2.62 1.41 13.45
CA SER A 293 -2.51 0.80 12.11
C SER A 293 -2.33 1.85 11.02
N LYS A 294 -3.16 2.91 11.04
CA LYS A 294 -3.06 4.03 10.10
C LYS A 294 -1.67 4.68 10.15
N ARG A 295 -1.17 5.00 11.35
CA ARG A 295 0.16 5.61 11.54
C ARG A 295 1.29 4.71 11.07
N ASN A 296 1.20 3.41 11.30
CA ASN A 296 2.21 2.46 10.85
C ASN A 296 2.23 2.35 9.33
N ILE A 297 1.06 2.24 8.68
CA ILE A 297 0.97 2.21 7.22
C ILE A 297 1.57 3.47 6.61
N GLU A 298 1.26 4.65 7.15
CA GLU A 298 1.86 5.92 6.73
C GLU A 298 3.39 5.94 6.87
N SER A 299 3.97 5.14 7.77
CA SER A 299 5.42 5.05 7.91
C SER A 299 6.07 4.13 6.87
N PHE A 300 5.35 3.15 6.34
CA PHE A 300 5.90 2.10 5.48
C PHE A 300 5.55 2.26 4.00
N LEU A 301 4.41 2.89 3.68
CA LEU A 301 3.86 2.93 2.33
C LEU A 301 4.84 3.57 1.33
N HIS A 302 5.46 4.69 1.70
CA HIS A 302 6.47 5.36 0.88
C HIS A 302 7.67 4.45 0.55
N TYR A 303 8.22 3.74 1.54
CA TYR A 303 9.33 2.81 1.33
C TYR A 303 8.96 1.66 0.39
N GLN A 304 7.73 1.15 0.49
CA GLN A 304 7.25 0.11 -0.43
C GLN A 304 7.12 0.62 -1.87
N ARG A 305 6.68 1.86 -2.07
CA ARG A 305 6.63 2.51 -3.39
C ARG A 305 8.00 2.72 -4.01
N ILE A 306 8.98 3.16 -3.22
CA ILE A 306 10.37 3.29 -3.71
C ILE A 306 10.89 1.91 -4.13
N ARG A 307 10.70 0.90 -3.28
CA ARG A 307 11.11 -0.48 -3.56
C ARG A 307 10.45 -1.02 -4.84
N GLU A 308 9.17 -0.76 -5.03
CA GLU A 308 8.43 -1.10 -6.25
C GLU A 308 9.13 -0.52 -7.49
N VAL A 309 9.46 0.77 -7.47
CA VAL A 309 10.12 1.45 -8.60
C VAL A 309 11.52 0.90 -8.83
N VAL A 310 12.33 0.76 -7.79
CA VAL A 310 13.68 0.21 -7.90
C VAL A 310 13.65 -1.18 -8.54
N PHE A 311 12.73 -2.05 -8.14
CA PHE A 311 12.59 -3.37 -8.76
C PHE A 311 12.14 -3.32 -10.22
N ILE A 312 11.26 -2.38 -10.58
CA ILE A 312 10.86 -2.18 -11.97
C ILE A 312 12.04 -1.72 -12.82
N LEU A 313 12.82 -0.74 -12.35
CA LEU A 313 13.97 -0.21 -13.07
C LEU A 313 15.09 -1.26 -13.19
N GLU A 314 15.36 -2.00 -12.12
CA GLU A 314 16.36 -3.08 -12.11
C GLU A 314 15.98 -4.20 -13.10
N ALA A 315 14.70 -4.62 -13.10
CA ALA A 315 14.22 -5.59 -14.07
C ALA A 315 14.32 -5.06 -15.52
N ALA A 316 14.02 -3.77 -15.74
CA ALA A 316 14.16 -3.13 -17.05
C ALA A 316 15.63 -3.06 -17.51
N TYR A 317 16.56 -2.78 -16.59
CA TYR A 317 17.99 -2.77 -16.87
C TYR A 317 18.48 -4.16 -17.33
N PHE A 318 18.16 -5.21 -16.57
CA PHE A 318 18.52 -6.57 -16.95
C PHE A 318 17.87 -7.00 -18.25
N ALA A 319 16.61 -6.62 -18.46
CA ALA A 319 15.90 -6.88 -19.70
C ALA A 319 16.63 -6.27 -20.91
N LYS A 320 17.06 -5.01 -20.81
CA LYS A 320 17.85 -4.32 -21.84
C LYS A 320 19.19 -5.01 -22.09
N LYS A 321 19.86 -5.50 -21.04
CA LYS A 321 21.14 -6.21 -21.16
C LYS A 321 21.01 -7.58 -21.84
N ILE A 322 19.92 -8.30 -21.59
CA ILE A 322 19.67 -9.63 -22.16
C ILE A 322 19.16 -9.53 -23.60
N LYS A 323 18.30 -8.55 -23.89
CA LYS A 323 17.71 -8.35 -25.22
C LYS A 323 17.86 -6.89 -25.68
N PRO A 324 19.04 -6.49 -26.19
CA PRO A 324 19.32 -5.10 -26.59
C PRO A 324 18.40 -4.59 -27.69
N GLU A 325 17.90 -5.50 -28.54
CA GLU A 325 16.96 -5.22 -29.63
C GLU A 325 15.60 -4.67 -29.16
N TYR A 326 15.24 -4.89 -27.90
CA TYR A 326 14.04 -4.33 -27.26
C TYR A 326 14.44 -3.13 -26.39
N ASP A 327 14.94 -2.05 -27.01
CA ASP A 327 15.18 -0.83 -26.25
C ASP A 327 13.84 -0.22 -25.82
N PHE A 328 13.55 -0.33 -24.52
CA PHE A 328 12.34 0.20 -23.90
C PHE A 328 12.22 1.73 -24.11
N TYR A 329 13.29 2.43 -24.42
CA TYR A 329 13.28 3.89 -24.50
C TYR A 329 12.74 4.43 -25.81
N GLU A 330 13.31 4.02 -26.94
CA GLU A 330 13.00 4.62 -28.25
C GLU A 330 11.51 4.52 -28.56
N GLN A 331 10.90 3.36 -28.31
CA GLN A 331 9.49 3.16 -28.61
C GLN A 331 8.55 3.99 -27.72
N SER A 332 8.94 4.31 -26.48
CA SER A 332 8.09 5.11 -25.57
C SER A 332 8.14 6.60 -25.89
N LEU A 333 9.32 7.11 -26.27
CA LEU A 333 9.52 8.51 -26.67
C LEU A 333 8.87 8.81 -28.03
N VAL A 334 8.86 7.85 -28.97
CA VAL A 334 8.14 7.99 -30.25
C VAL A 334 6.63 8.20 -30.04
N ILE A 335 6.03 7.58 -29.02
CA ILE A 335 4.60 7.75 -28.70
C ILE A 335 4.35 9.12 -28.06
N GLN A 336 5.24 9.60 -27.18
CA GLN A 336 5.09 10.91 -26.55
C GLN A 336 5.31 12.08 -27.51
N ASN A 337 6.19 11.95 -28.50
CA ASN A 337 6.41 13.03 -29.48
C ASN A 337 5.32 13.11 -30.56
N LYS A 338 4.40 12.14 -30.62
CA LYS A 338 3.29 12.11 -31.59
C LYS A 338 1.97 12.64 -31.03
N ASN A 339 1.89 12.86 -29.71
CA ASN A 339 0.72 13.40 -29.02
C ASN A 339 1.09 14.74 -28.38
#